data_AF-A0A1D1W6Q7-F1
#
_entry.id   AF-A0A1D1W6Q7-F1
#
_cell.length_a   1.000
_cell.length_b   1.000
_cell.length_c   1.000
_cell.angle_alpha   90.00
_cell.angle_beta   90.00
_cell.angle_gamma   90.00
#
_symmetry.space_group_name_H-M   'P 1'
#
loop_
_entity.id
_entity.type
_entity.pdbx_description
1 polymer ?
#
loop_
_entity_poly.entity_id
_entity_poly.type
_entity_poly.pdbx_seq_one_letter_code
_entity_poly.pdbx_strand_id
1 'polypeptide(L)'
;MTLQEAVDAKRIFKIDLKVLKDLPCAGGRTICCPIALFYLDQKKNDLLPLCIQLFQEPNETNPVFYPTDPPYAWLVAKMYYNNADSAMHQSITHLGFTHIIMEGTVICTHRHLSEAHPMFKLMAPHFLFLLAINKRGLDKLINIGGWVDKTTVYGVEGMLEVMRRKLDVWKLDEDPIPPADCARRGVLDKFVLPYYPYRDDAVAVYYLIEKYVRTVVRHFYDSPDKIEHDYELQNWAAELVRPREEGGLGLNGIAGNGRFTHVEQIVSVISAMICTCSVGHAASNFMQYDEKCQHCESRVA
;
A
#
# COMPACT_ATOMS: atom_id res chain seq x y z
N MET A 1 -5.64 -24.70 -24.22
CA MET A 1 -4.76 -23.54 -24.07
C MET A 1 -3.55 -24.01 -23.28
N THR A 2 -2.34 -23.76 -23.77
CA THR A 2 -1.08 -23.99 -23.04
C THR A 2 -0.80 -22.85 -22.07
N LEU A 3 0.16 -23.01 -21.16
CA LEU A 3 0.55 -21.92 -20.24
C LEU A 3 1.08 -20.70 -21.01
N GLN A 4 1.90 -20.91 -22.05
CA GLN A 4 2.43 -19.82 -22.86
C GLN A 4 1.31 -19.06 -23.57
N GLU A 5 0.35 -19.77 -24.17
CA GLU A 5 -0.83 -19.14 -24.77
C GLU A 5 -1.64 -18.33 -23.76
N ALA A 6 -1.75 -18.80 -22.50
CA ALA A 6 -2.42 -18.06 -21.44
C ALA A 6 -1.66 -16.79 -21.01
N VAL A 7 -0.32 -16.84 -20.97
CA VAL A 7 0.54 -15.68 -20.72
C VAL A 7 0.39 -14.65 -21.85
N ASP A 8 0.49 -15.10 -23.11
CA ASP A 8 0.36 -14.23 -24.29
C ASP A 8 -1.03 -13.59 -24.36
N ALA A 9 -2.06 -14.32 -23.93
CA ALA A 9 -3.43 -13.82 -23.79
C ALA A 9 -3.66 -12.95 -22.54
N LYS A 10 -2.62 -12.64 -21.75
CA LYS A 10 -2.69 -11.85 -20.50
C LYS A 10 -3.67 -12.42 -19.45
N ARG A 11 -3.72 -13.74 -19.33
CA ARG A 11 -4.61 -14.46 -18.40
C ARG A 11 -3.91 -15.00 -17.16
N ILE A 12 -2.59 -14.82 -17.07
CA ILE A 12 -1.78 -15.27 -15.93
C ILE A 12 -1.34 -14.06 -15.12
N PHE A 13 -1.61 -14.12 -13.81
CA PHE A 13 -1.23 -13.10 -12.84
C PHE A 13 -0.28 -13.73 -11.82
N LYS A 14 0.62 -12.91 -11.25
CA LYS A 14 1.63 -13.37 -10.29
C LYS A 14 1.63 -12.48 -9.07
N ILE A 15 1.72 -13.11 -7.90
CA ILE A 15 2.10 -12.45 -6.65
C ILE A 15 3.43 -13.07 -6.19
N ASP A 16 4.39 -12.20 -5.88
CA ASP A 16 5.71 -12.59 -5.40
C ASP A 16 6.01 -11.89 -4.08
N LEU A 17 6.01 -12.66 -2.99
CA LEU A 17 6.24 -12.17 -1.64
C LEU A 17 7.71 -12.31 -1.21
N LYS A 18 8.65 -12.24 -2.16
CA LYS A 18 10.10 -12.27 -1.92
C LYS A 18 10.60 -11.35 -0.82
N VAL A 19 9.92 -10.23 -0.59
CA VAL A 19 10.27 -9.29 0.50
C VAL A 19 10.23 -9.92 1.89
N LEU A 20 9.51 -11.04 2.08
CA LEU A 20 9.47 -11.81 3.33
C LEU A 20 10.62 -12.82 3.46
N LYS A 21 11.49 -12.96 2.45
CA LYS A 21 12.64 -13.87 2.52
C LYS A 21 13.55 -13.44 3.67
N ASP A 22 13.97 -14.38 4.51
CA ASP A 22 14.84 -14.13 5.66
C ASP A 22 14.28 -13.05 6.61
N LEU A 23 12.96 -13.08 6.83
CA LEU A 23 12.32 -12.15 7.77
C LEU A 23 12.53 -12.62 9.21
N PRO A 24 13.01 -11.75 10.13
CA PRO A 24 13.06 -12.10 11.54
C PRO A 24 11.65 -12.37 12.07
N CYS A 25 11.51 -13.43 12.85
CA CYS A 25 10.23 -13.88 13.38
C CYS A 25 10.38 -14.20 14.88
N ALA A 26 9.33 -13.88 15.64
CA ALA A 26 9.35 -14.04 17.08
C ALA A 26 9.33 -15.52 17.50
N GLY A 27 10.11 -15.88 18.52
CA GLY A 27 10.06 -17.20 19.14
C GLY A 27 10.59 -18.36 18.28
N GLY A 28 11.54 -18.11 17.37
CA GLY A 28 12.13 -19.14 16.51
C GLY A 28 11.19 -19.69 15.44
N ARG A 29 10.05 -19.03 15.22
CA ARG A 29 9.10 -19.37 14.15
C ARG A 29 9.65 -18.90 12.80
N THR A 30 9.04 -19.38 11.72
CA THR A 30 9.39 -19.00 10.34
C THR A 30 8.14 -18.62 9.57
N ILE A 31 8.25 -17.63 8.69
CA ILE A 31 7.21 -17.28 7.74
C ILE A 31 7.62 -17.66 6.31
N CYS A 32 6.66 -18.07 5.49
CA CYS A 32 6.87 -18.34 4.08
C CYS A 32 7.08 -17.04 3.29
N CYS A 33 7.78 -17.14 2.15
CA CYS A 33 7.99 -16.04 1.20
C CYS A 33 7.53 -16.47 -0.21
N PRO A 34 6.22 -16.73 -0.37
CA PRO A 34 5.70 -17.51 -1.48
C PRO A 34 5.68 -16.76 -2.82
N ILE A 35 5.63 -17.56 -3.89
CA ILE A 35 5.26 -17.14 -5.25
C ILE A 35 3.96 -17.86 -5.59
N ALA A 36 2.94 -17.13 -6.03
CA ALA A 36 1.67 -17.70 -6.47
C ALA A 36 1.33 -17.23 -7.89
N LEU A 37 0.84 -18.15 -8.71
CA LEU A 37 0.26 -17.85 -10.01
C LEU A 37 -1.24 -17.99 -9.95
N PHE A 38 -1.93 -17.10 -10.67
CA PHE A 38 -3.38 -17.10 -10.81
C PHE A 38 -3.75 -17.09 -12.29
N TYR A 39 -4.85 -17.74 -12.62
CA TYR A 39 -5.38 -17.82 -13.97
C TYR A 39 -6.79 -17.21 -14.01
N LEU A 40 -7.01 -16.29 -14.94
CA LEU A 40 -8.32 -15.72 -15.19
C LEU A 40 -9.15 -16.64 -16.09
N ASP A 41 -10.21 -17.23 -15.53
CA ASP A 41 -11.26 -17.89 -16.30
C ASP A 41 -12.25 -16.86 -16.85
N GLN A 42 -12.01 -16.41 -18.09
CA GLN A 42 -12.86 -15.44 -18.78
C GLN A 42 -14.32 -15.88 -18.95
N LYS A 43 -14.64 -17.18 -18.88
CA LYS A 43 -16.04 -17.63 -19.00
C LYS A 43 -16.83 -17.31 -17.74
N LYS A 44 -16.17 -17.38 -16.57
CA LYS A 44 -16.76 -17.12 -15.26
C LYS A 44 -16.43 -15.73 -14.72
N ASN A 45 -15.42 -15.08 -15.28
CA ASN A 45 -14.76 -13.88 -14.76
C ASN A 45 -14.12 -14.09 -13.38
N ASP A 46 -13.68 -15.32 -13.09
CA ASP A 46 -13.03 -15.69 -11.83
C ASP A 46 -11.51 -15.72 -11.97
N LEU A 47 -10.80 -15.17 -11.00
CA LEU A 47 -9.34 -15.26 -10.89
C LEU A 47 -8.98 -16.43 -9.95
N LEU A 48 -8.54 -17.54 -10.52
CA LEU A 48 -8.34 -18.79 -9.79
C LEU A 48 -6.85 -19.04 -9.48
N PRO A 49 -6.51 -19.53 -8.29
CA PRO A 49 -5.13 -19.92 -7.96
C PRO A 49 -4.70 -21.14 -8.80
N LEU A 50 -3.63 -20.98 -9.57
CA LEU A 50 -3.09 -22.00 -10.45
C LEU A 50 -2.04 -22.87 -9.75
N CYS A 51 -1.13 -22.25 -9.01
CA CYS A 51 -0.12 -22.94 -8.22
C CYS A 51 0.51 -22.01 -7.16
N ILE A 52 1.12 -22.60 -6.14
CA ILE A 52 1.81 -21.91 -5.05
C ILE A 52 3.15 -22.59 -4.78
N GLN A 53 4.23 -21.83 -4.73
CA GLN A 53 5.53 -22.25 -4.19
C GLN A 53 5.80 -21.48 -2.90
N LEU A 54 6.07 -22.15 -1.79
CA LEU A 54 6.07 -21.51 -0.45
C LEU A 54 7.34 -20.69 -0.15
N PHE A 55 8.47 -21.07 -0.75
CA PHE A 55 9.72 -20.32 -0.65
C PHE A 55 10.27 -20.00 -2.04
N GLN A 56 11.23 -19.08 -2.11
CA GLN A 56 11.73 -18.53 -3.38
C GLN A 56 12.53 -19.53 -4.21
N GLU A 57 13.36 -20.36 -3.58
CA GLU A 57 14.27 -21.28 -4.28
C GLU A 57 13.62 -22.66 -4.46
N PRO A 58 13.40 -23.13 -5.70
CA PRO A 58 12.83 -24.45 -5.94
C PRO A 58 13.83 -25.54 -5.54
N ASN A 59 13.37 -26.54 -4.79
CA ASN A 59 14.17 -27.72 -4.43
C ASN A 59 13.24 -28.88 -3.99
N GLU A 60 13.81 -30.05 -3.71
CA GLU A 60 13.05 -31.26 -3.32
C GLU A 60 12.15 -31.04 -2.09
N THR A 61 12.53 -30.14 -1.19
CA THR A 61 11.77 -29.80 0.03
C THR A 61 10.87 -28.55 -0.11
N ASN A 62 10.92 -27.88 -1.27
CA ASN A 62 10.07 -26.73 -1.61
C ASN A 62 9.43 -26.96 -2.98
N PRO A 63 8.46 -27.89 -3.07
CA PRO A 63 7.76 -28.19 -4.31
C PRO A 63 6.78 -27.07 -4.68
N VAL A 64 6.31 -27.12 -5.93
CA VAL A 64 5.16 -26.33 -6.39
C VAL A 64 3.89 -27.11 -6.08
N PHE A 65 2.99 -26.50 -5.32
CA PHE A 65 1.68 -27.06 -4.99
C PHE A 65 0.63 -26.65 -6.04
N TYR A 66 -0.25 -27.57 -6.38
CA TYR A 66 -1.31 -27.41 -7.38
C TYR A 66 -2.70 -27.75 -6.79
N PRO A 67 -3.79 -27.19 -7.36
CA PRO A 67 -5.16 -27.58 -7.00
C PRO A 67 -5.48 -29.08 -7.17
N THR A 68 -4.68 -29.80 -7.97
CA THR A 68 -4.81 -31.24 -8.22
C THR A 68 -4.05 -32.12 -7.24
N ASP A 69 -3.24 -31.53 -6.36
CA ASP A 69 -2.55 -32.26 -5.30
C ASP A 69 -3.55 -32.81 -4.25
N PRO A 70 -3.12 -33.72 -3.36
CA PRO A 70 -3.97 -34.17 -2.26
C PRO A 70 -4.63 -32.98 -1.54
N PRO A 71 -5.96 -33.02 -1.26
CA PRO A 71 -6.72 -31.83 -0.84
C PRO A 71 -6.12 -31.07 0.34
N TYR A 72 -5.55 -31.78 1.32
CA TYR A 72 -4.91 -31.18 2.49
C TYR A 72 -3.56 -30.53 2.18
N ALA A 73 -2.80 -31.06 1.21
CA ALA A 73 -1.55 -30.43 0.78
C ALA A 73 -1.83 -29.07 0.13
N TRP A 74 -2.81 -29.02 -0.78
CA TRP A 74 -3.24 -27.78 -1.40
C TRP A 74 -3.81 -26.79 -0.38
N LEU A 75 -4.68 -27.26 0.53
CA LEU A 75 -5.24 -26.42 1.59
C LEU A 75 -4.14 -25.77 2.46
N VAL A 76 -3.17 -26.55 2.91
CA VAL A 76 -2.07 -26.05 3.74
C VAL A 76 -1.19 -25.06 2.97
N ALA A 77 -0.90 -25.30 1.70
CA ALA A 77 -0.16 -24.34 0.86
C ALA A 77 -0.88 -22.98 0.78
N LYS A 78 -2.21 -22.99 0.62
CA LYS A 78 -3.04 -21.79 0.65
C LYS A 78 -3.01 -21.08 2.01
N MET A 79 -3.07 -21.83 3.11
CA MET A 79 -2.98 -21.25 4.46
C MET A 79 -1.63 -20.54 4.70
N TYR A 80 -0.52 -21.17 4.30
CA TYR A 80 0.81 -20.54 4.40
C TYR A 80 0.94 -19.29 3.52
N TYR A 81 0.39 -19.33 2.31
CA TYR A 81 0.30 -18.17 1.44
C TYR A 81 -0.50 -17.03 2.12
N ASN A 82 -1.67 -17.34 2.68
CA ASN A 82 -2.52 -16.35 3.36
C ASN A 82 -1.85 -15.72 4.58
N ASN A 83 -1.09 -16.52 5.34
CA ASN A 83 -0.32 -16.01 6.47
C ASN A 83 0.76 -15.02 6.01
N ALA A 84 1.47 -15.34 4.92
CA ALA A 84 2.47 -14.46 4.32
C ALA A 84 1.85 -13.17 3.75
N ASP A 85 0.76 -13.29 3.00
CA ASP A 85 0.01 -12.14 2.47
C ASP A 85 -0.54 -11.25 3.61
N SER A 86 -1.00 -11.84 4.71
CA SER A 86 -1.44 -11.09 5.88
C SER A 86 -0.31 -10.29 6.53
N ALA A 87 0.91 -10.85 6.58
CA ALA A 87 2.10 -10.14 7.07
C ALA A 87 2.40 -8.91 6.21
N MET A 88 2.35 -9.05 4.89
CA MET A 88 2.51 -7.94 3.96
C MET A 88 1.44 -6.89 4.15
N HIS A 89 0.17 -7.30 4.12
CA HIS A 89 -0.95 -6.40 4.28
C HIS A 89 -0.87 -5.59 5.57
N GLN A 90 -0.69 -6.25 6.73
CA GLN A 90 -0.68 -5.54 8.02
C GLN A 90 0.54 -4.64 8.17
N SER A 91 1.71 -5.10 7.73
CA SER A 91 2.96 -4.33 7.90
C SER A 91 3.03 -3.13 6.96
N ILE A 92 2.71 -3.29 5.67
CA ILE A 92 2.91 -2.21 4.69
C ILE A 92 1.62 -1.59 4.17
N THR A 93 0.68 -2.38 3.66
CA THR A 93 -0.52 -1.85 2.99
C THR A 93 -1.39 -1.08 3.97
N HIS A 94 -1.52 -1.60 5.19
CA HIS A 94 -2.26 -0.97 6.28
C HIS A 94 -1.32 -0.05 7.07
N LEU A 95 -0.52 -0.59 8.00
CA LEU A 95 0.18 0.25 8.98
C LEU A 95 1.25 1.15 8.33
N GLY A 96 2.17 0.60 7.52
CA GLY A 96 3.25 1.39 6.94
C GLY A 96 2.78 2.54 6.05
N PHE A 97 2.04 2.25 4.99
CA PHE A 97 1.69 3.21 3.95
C PHE A 97 0.53 4.14 4.31
N THR A 98 -0.35 3.76 5.23
CA THR A 98 -1.50 4.61 5.59
C THR A 98 -1.33 5.30 6.94
N HIS A 99 -0.71 4.66 7.93
CA HIS A 99 -0.53 5.26 9.24
C HIS A 99 0.82 5.95 9.38
N ILE A 100 1.92 5.22 9.19
CA ILE A 100 3.27 5.70 9.56
C ILE A 100 3.77 6.77 8.59
N ILE A 101 3.67 6.55 7.27
CA ILE A 101 4.07 7.56 6.28
C ILE A 101 3.21 8.83 6.44
N MET A 102 1.90 8.67 6.63
CA MET A 102 1.01 9.83 6.78
C MET A 102 1.24 10.57 8.10
N GLU A 103 1.58 9.91 9.21
CA GLU A 103 1.93 10.61 10.46
C GLU A 103 3.10 11.56 10.27
N GLY A 104 4.16 11.13 9.56
CA GLY A 104 5.25 12.03 9.17
C GLY A 104 4.74 13.23 8.37
N THR A 105 3.89 12.99 7.39
CA THR A 105 3.25 14.04 6.56
C THR A 105 2.44 15.02 7.40
N VAL A 106 1.68 14.55 8.40
CA VAL A 106 0.91 15.40 9.31
C VAL A 106 1.84 16.30 10.11
N ILE A 107 2.90 15.74 10.69
CA ILE A 107 3.89 16.50 11.46
C ILE A 107 4.55 17.57 10.58
N CYS A 108 4.98 17.21 9.38
CA CYS A 108 5.56 18.15 8.41
C CYS A 108 4.57 19.26 8.05
N THR A 109 3.29 18.91 7.85
CA THR A 109 2.21 19.87 7.55
C THR A 109 2.03 20.88 8.67
N HIS A 110 1.97 20.43 9.93
CA HIS A 110 1.84 21.30 11.09
C HIS A 110 3.08 22.18 11.35
N ARG A 111 4.27 21.75 10.92
CA ARG A 111 5.52 22.52 11.08
C ARG A 111 5.65 23.67 10.09
N HIS A 112 5.10 23.50 8.89
CA HIS A 112 5.36 24.44 7.78
C HIS A 112 4.14 25.22 7.31
N LEU A 113 2.92 24.72 7.48
CA LEU A 113 1.72 25.39 7.03
C LEU A 113 0.94 25.92 8.24
N SER A 114 0.67 27.22 8.26
CA SER A 114 -0.19 27.86 9.25
C SER A 114 -1.62 27.31 9.18
N GLU A 115 -2.36 27.31 10.30
CA GLU A 115 -3.78 26.96 10.31
C GLU A 115 -4.63 27.87 9.39
N ALA A 116 -4.14 29.09 9.12
CA ALA A 116 -4.76 30.00 8.16
C ALA A 116 -4.51 29.60 6.70
N HIS A 117 -3.45 28.85 6.42
CA HIS A 117 -2.99 28.49 5.08
C HIS A 117 -4.03 27.62 4.35
N PRO A 118 -4.36 27.91 3.08
CA PRO A 118 -5.43 27.19 2.38
C PRO A 118 -5.14 25.68 2.23
N MET A 119 -3.88 25.30 2.01
CA MET A 119 -3.52 23.87 1.90
C MET A 119 -3.58 23.13 3.24
N PHE A 120 -3.33 23.84 4.36
CA PHE A 120 -3.55 23.25 5.69
C PHE A 120 -5.03 22.96 5.90
N LYS A 121 -5.91 23.94 5.65
CA LYS A 121 -7.36 23.77 5.79
C LYS A 121 -7.92 22.67 4.91
N LEU A 122 -7.38 22.50 3.70
CA LEU A 122 -7.76 21.43 2.78
C LEU A 122 -7.40 20.04 3.32
N MET A 123 -6.20 19.88 3.91
CA MET A 123 -5.73 18.58 4.39
C MET A 123 -6.16 18.23 5.83
N ALA A 124 -6.34 19.22 6.70
CA ALA A 124 -6.58 19.02 8.13
C ALA A 124 -7.72 18.03 8.46
N PRO A 125 -8.89 18.06 7.78
CA PRO A 125 -9.95 17.07 8.04
C PRO A 125 -9.53 15.63 7.77
N HIS A 126 -8.60 15.40 6.83
CA HIS A 126 -8.12 14.08 6.44
C HIS A 126 -7.03 13.54 7.38
N PHE A 127 -6.46 14.40 8.22
CA PHE A 127 -5.47 14.04 9.23
C PHE A 127 -6.06 13.85 10.64
N LEU A 128 -7.37 14.08 10.77
CA LEU A 128 -8.06 14.02 12.06
C LEU A 128 -7.84 12.66 12.73
N PHE A 129 -7.41 12.71 13.99
CA PHE A 129 -7.10 11.56 14.86
C PHE A 129 -5.93 10.67 14.44
N LEU A 130 -5.25 10.91 13.32
CA LEU A 130 -4.15 10.06 12.86
C LEU A 130 -3.01 9.96 13.90
N LEU A 131 -2.55 11.11 14.43
CA LEU A 131 -1.52 11.12 15.48
C LEU A 131 -2.00 10.40 16.77
N ALA A 132 -3.28 10.55 17.11
CA ALA A 132 -3.85 9.96 18.31
C ALA A 132 -3.94 8.43 18.22
N ILE A 133 -4.36 7.90 17.07
CA ILE A 133 -4.44 6.45 16.86
C ILE A 133 -3.05 5.83 16.74
N ASN A 134 -2.10 6.50 16.08
CA ASN A 134 -0.73 6.01 15.97
C ASN A 134 -0.03 5.98 17.33
N LYS A 135 -0.23 7.00 18.18
CA LYS A 135 0.26 6.97 19.56
C LYS A 135 -0.28 5.76 20.34
N ARG A 136 -1.57 5.46 20.21
CA ARG A 136 -2.17 4.26 20.83
C ARG A 136 -1.61 2.97 20.25
N GLY A 137 -1.36 2.94 18.94
CA GLY A 137 -0.71 1.83 18.24
C GLY A 137 0.70 1.57 18.77
N LEU A 138 1.51 2.61 18.94
CA LEU A 138 2.84 2.52 19.54
C LEU A 138 2.80 1.94 20.95
N ASP A 139 1.82 2.33 21.77
CA ASP A 139 1.75 1.92 23.18
C ASP A 139 1.18 0.51 23.41
N LYS A 140 0.39 -0.01 22.47
CA LYS A 140 -0.40 -1.24 22.66
C LYS A 140 -0.23 -2.29 21.57
N LEU A 141 -0.01 -1.85 20.33
CA LEU A 141 0.00 -2.72 19.15
C LEU A 141 1.43 -3.15 18.81
N ILE A 142 2.30 -2.17 18.58
CA ILE A 142 3.67 -2.36 18.09
C ILE A 142 4.74 -2.08 19.15
N ASN A 143 4.38 -1.98 20.43
CA ASN A 143 5.37 -2.08 21.50
C ASN A 143 5.88 -3.52 21.63
N ILE A 144 7.08 -3.69 22.17
CA ILE A 144 7.61 -5.01 22.54
C ILE A 144 6.63 -5.68 23.52
N GLY A 145 6.24 -6.93 23.22
CA GLY A 145 5.22 -7.67 23.97
C GLY A 145 3.78 -7.19 23.74
N GLY A 146 3.57 -6.32 22.75
CA GLY A 146 2.27 -5.80 22.31
C GLY A 146 1.45 -6.85 21.55
N TRP A 147 0.36 -6.40 20.93
CA TRP A 147 -0.53 -7.29 20.19
C TRP A 147 0.14 -7.98 19.01
N VAL A 148 0.99 -7.27 18.24
CA VAL A 148 1.65 -7.85 17.06
C VAL A 148 2.53 -9.04 17.45
N ASP A 149 3.30 -8.95 18.55
CA ASP A 149 4.11 -10.07 19.05
C ASP A 149 3.26 -11.28 19.47
N LYS A 150 2.05 -11.03 19.99
CA LYS A 150 1.15 -12.07 20.51
C LYS A 150 0.33 -12.76 19.43
N THR A 151 -0.03 -12.06 18.36
CA THR A 151 -1.01 -12.56 17.37
C THR A 151 -0.39 -12.87 16.01
N THR A 152 0.88 -12.54 15.78
CA THR A 152 1.54 -12.76 14.50
C THR A 152 2.76 -13.67 14.62
N VAL A 153 3.17 -14.26 13.51
CA VAL A 153 4.39 -15.09 13.41
C VAL A 153 5.65 -14.21 13.43
N TYR A 154 5.60 -13.10 12.70
CA TYR A 154 6.74 -12.22 12.45
C TYR A 154 7.03 -11.25 13.62
N GLY A 155 6.02 -10.94 14.45
CA GLY A 155 6.18 -10.04 15.59
C GLY A 155 6.52 -8.61 15.17
N VAL A 156 6.78 -7.74 16.14
CA VAL A 156 7.10 -6.33 15.89
C VAL A 156 8.39 -6.18 15.07
N GLU A 157 9.40 -7.00 15.36
CA GLU A 157 10.69 -6.95 14.66
C GLU A 157 10.52 -7.23 13.17
N GLY A 158 9.84 -8.32 12.81
CA GLY A 158 9.53 -8.65 11.43
C GLY A 158 8.64 -7.59 10.78
N MET A 159 7.66 -7.04 11.50
CA MET A 159 6.78 -5.99 10.97
C MET A 159 7.57 -4.75 10.54
N LEU A 160 8.45 -4.26 11.42
CA LEU A 160 9.28 -3.09 11.17
C LEU A 160 10.31 -3.36 10.05
N GLU A 161 10.86 -4.57 9.98
CA GLU A 161 11.79 -4.94 8.91
C GLU A 161 11.10 -4.98 7.54
N VAL A 162 9.86 -5.48 7.43
CA VAL A 162 9.10 -5.41 6.17
C VAL A 162 8.85 -3.96 5.77
N MET A 163 8.47 -3.09 6.73
CA MET A 163 8.28 -1.66 6.45
C MET A 163 9.58 -1.04 5.93
N ARG A 164 10.70 -1.28 6.61
CA ARG A 164 12.02 -0.76 6.22
C ARG A 164 12.39 -1.19 4.79
N ARG A 165 12.19 -2.47 4.44
CA ARG A 165 12.47 -3.00 3.08
C ARG A 165 11.62 -2.37 1.98
N LYS A 166 10.43 -1.85 2.30
CA LYS A 166 9.48 -1.30 1.33
C LYS A 166 9.45 0.22 1.26
N LEU A 167 9.87 0.88 2.33
CA LEU A 167 9.82 2.34 2.43
C LEU A 167 10.68 3.03 1.36
N ASP A 168 11.84 2.47 1.01
CA ASP A 168 12.75 3.09 0.03
C ASP A 168 12.30 2.92 -1.42
N VAL A 169 11.39 1.98 -1.70
CA VAL A 169 10.83 1.76 -3.05
C VAL A 169 9.44 2.36 -3.22
N TRP A 170 8.81 2.82 -2.13
CA TRP A 170 7.51 3.46 -2.16
C TRP A 170 7.62 4.88 -2.72
N LYS A 171 6.66 5.26 -3.59
CA LYS A 171 6.61 6.56 -4.24
C LYS A 171 5.21 7.16 -4.18
N LEU A 172 5.13 8.44 -3.78
CA LEU A 172 3.85 9.15 -3.62
C LEU A 172 3.12 9.35 -4.96
N ASP A 173 3.83 9.47 -6.07
CA ASP A 173 3.25 9.67 -7.41
C ASP A 173 2.83 8.37 -8.11
N GLU A 174 3.02 7.21 -7.47
CA GLU A 174 2.66 5.91 -8.03
C GLU A 174 1.77 5.10 -7.07
N ASP A 175 2.27 4.75 -5.90
CA ASP A 175 1.67 3.73 -5.02
C ASP A 175 0.32 4.12 -4.40
N PRO A 176 0.10 5.36 -3.91
CA PRO A 176 -1.19 5.78 -3.37
C PRO A 176 -2.17 6.31 -4.43
N ILE A 177 -1.80 6.27 -5.72
CA ILE A 177 -2.63 6.76 -6.83
C ILE A 177 -3.23 5.55 -7.55
N PRO A 178 -4.52 5.18 -7.30
CA PRO A 178 -5.12 3.98 -7.85
C PRO A 178 -4.96 3.78 -9.37
N PRO A 179 -5.14 4.80 -10.24
CA PRO A 179 -4.92 4.60 -11.67
C PRO A 179 -3.44 4.32 -12.01
N ALA A 180 -2.49 4.99 -11.37
CA ALA A 180 -1.06 4.79 -11.60
C ALA A 180 -0.60 3.42 -11.10
N ASP A 181 -0.99 3.04 -9.88
CA ASP A 181 -0.71 1.72 -9.32
C ASP A 181 -1.31 0.59 -10.18
N CYS A 182 -2.59 0.71 -10.57
CA CYS A 182 -3.22 -0.30 -11.41
C CYS A 182 -2.57 -0.39 -12.80
N ALA A 183 -2.14 0.73 -13.38
CA ALA A 183 -1.45 0.73 -14.67
C ALA A 183 -0.09 0.03 -14.56
N ARG A 184 0.69 0.35 -13.54
CA ARG A 184 2.00 -0.24 -13.24
C ARG A 184 1.91 -1.76 -13.00
N ARG A 185 0.85 -2.21 -12.34
CA ARG A 185 0.56 -3.65 -12.12
C ARG A 185 -0.06 -4.34 -13.33
N GLY A 186 -0.38 -3.62 -14.41
CA GLY A 186 -0.99 -4.18 -15.63
C GLY A 186 -2.46 -4.58 -15.48
N VAL A 187 -3.16 -4.04 -14.48
CA VAL A 187 -4.55 -4.41 -14.12
C VAL A 187 -5.55 -3.26 -14.28
N LEU A 188 -5.11 -2.10 -14.76
CA LEU A 188 -6.00 -0.96 -15.04
C LEU A 188 -7.02 -1.27 -16.15
N ASP A 189 -6.61 -2.03 -17.16
CA ASP A 189 -7.46 -2.39 -18.28
C ASP A 189 -8.55 -3.39 -17.86
N LYS A 190 -9.82 -2.98 -18.02
CA LYS A 190 -10.98 -3.81 -17.71
C LYS A 190 -11.10 -5.03 -18.63
N PHE A 191 -10.49 -5.02 -19.82
CA PHE A 191 -10.46 -6.20 -20.67
C PHE A 191 -9.47 -7.25 -20.18
N VAL A 192 -8.39 -6.83 -19.50
CA VAL A 192 -7.39 -7.74 -18.92
C VAL A 192 -7.91 -8.40 -17.65
N LEU A 193 -8.54 -7.62 -16.76
CA LEU A 193 -9.15 -8.12 -15.54
C LEU A 193 -10.55 -7.50 -15.37
N PRO A 194 -11.62 -8.17 -15.87
CA PRO A 194 -12.97 -7.59 -15.89
C PRO A 194 -13.52 -7.29 -14.51
N TYR A 195 -13.45 -8.27 -13.61
CA TYR A 195 -13.97 -8.14 -12.25
C TYR A 195 -12.85 -7.73 -11.29
N TYR A 196 -12.73 -6.43 -11.05
CA TYR A 196 -11.84 -5.90 -10.02
C TYR A 196 -12.48 -4.68 -9.31
N PRO A 197 -13.39 -4.92 -8.34
CA PRO A 197 -14.18 -3.85 -7.72
C PRO A 197 -13.34 -2.75 -7.07
N TYR A 198 -12.26 -3.11 -6.37
CA TYR A 198 -11.34 -2.12 -5.78
C TYR A 198 -10.80 -1.14 -6.82
N ARG A 199 -10.33 -1.61 -7.98
CA ARG A 199 -9.85 -0.73 -9.06
C ARG A 199 -10.96 0.20 -9.51
N ASP A 200 -12.12 -0.35 -9.81
CA ASP A 200 -13.22 0.40 -10.42
C ASP A 200 -13.68 1.54 -9.49
N ASP A 201 -13.83 1.25 -8.20
CA ASP A 201 -14.28 2.24 -7.21
C ASP A 201 -13.15 3.20 -6.82
N ALA A 202 -11.95 2.70 -6.51
CA ALA A 202 -10.85 3.54 -6.04
C ALA A 202 -10.37 4.50 -7.14
N VAL A 203 -10.34 4.08 -8.40
CA VAL A 203 -10.00 4.96 -9.53
C VAL A 203 -11.05 6.05 -9.70
N ALA A 204 -12.34 5.71 -9.65
CA ALA A 204 -13.42 6.68 -9.77
C ALA A 204 -13.37 7.73 -8.64
N VAL A 205 -13.22 7.27 -7.39
CA VAL A 205 -13.13 8.16 -6.22
C VAL A 205 -11.85 9.01 -6.25
N TYR A 206 -10.71 8.45 -6.68
CA TYR A 206 -9.47 9.21 -6.83
C TYR A 206 -9.65 10.39 -7.78
N TYR A 207 -10.26 10.20 -8.96
CA TYR A 207 -10.48 11.32 -9.89
C TYR A 207 -11.42 12.39 -9.33
N LEU A 208 -12.38 12.02 -8.47
CA LEU A 208 -13.21 13.00 -7.75
C LEU A 208 -12.40 13.79 -6.72
N ILE A 209 -11.53 13.13 -5.95
CA ILE A 209 -10.60 13.77 -5.01
C ILE A 209 -9.67 14.73 -5.78
N GLU A 210 -9.07 14.25 -6.86
CA GLU A 210 -8.17 15.03 -7.70
C GLU A 210 -8.86 16.28 -8.24
N LYS A 211 -10.08 16.13 -8.78
CA LYS A 211 -10.89 17.26 -9.26
C LYS A 211 -11.21 18.24 -8.14
N TYR A 212 -11.60 17.76 -6.96
CA TYR A 212 -11.89 18.61 -5.80
C TYR A 212 -10.66 19.42 -5.37
N VAL A 213 -9.53 18.73 -5.15
CA VAL A 213 -8.25 19.36 -4.78
C VAL A 213 -7.84 20.39 -5.84
N ARG A 214 -7.89 20.01 -7.11
CA ARG A 214 -7.59 20.89 -8.25
C ARG A 214 -8.41 22.17 -8.24
N THR A 215 -9.72 22.08 -7.99
CA THR A 215 -10.59 23.26 -7.91
C THR A 215 -10.18 24.18 -6.77
N VAL A 216 -9.86 23.64 -5.60
CA VAL A 216 -9.40 24.43 -4.44
C VAL A 216 -8.03 25.05 -4.71
N VAL A 217 -7.05 24.27 -5.17
CA VAL A 217 -5.68 24.75 -5.42
C VAL A 217 -5.68 25.86 -6.47
N ARG A 218 -6.39 25.69 -7.59
CA ARG A 218 -6.48 26.74 -8.64
C ARG A 218 -7.17 28.02 -8.18
N HIS A 219 -8.04 27.94 -7.16
CA HIS A 219 -8.67 29.13 -6.62
C HIS A 219 -7.67 30.02 -5.86
N PHE A 220 -6.74 29.41 -5.12
CA PHE A 220 -5.73 30.15 -4.35
C PHE A 220 -4.46 30.48 -5.17
N TYR A 221 -4.07 29.59 -6.08
CA TYR A 221 -2.89 29.72 -6.94
C TYR A 221 -3.31 29.88 -8.40
N ASP A 222 -3.60 31.12 -8.79
CA ASP A 222 -3.98 31.51 -10.17
C ASP A 222 -2.78 31.87 -11.05
N SER A 223 -1.58 31.96 -10.47
CA SER A 223 -0.34 32.36 -11.14
C SER A 223 0.87 31.60 -10.55
N PRO A 224 1.91 31.29 -11.35
CA PRO A 224 3.14 30.67 -10.86
C PRO A 224 3.82 31.49 -9.74
N ASP A 225 3.76 32.82 -9.83
CA ASP A 225 4.37 33.72 -8.84
C ASP A 225 3.81 33.47 -7.43
N LYS A 226 2.51 33.25 -7.29
CA LYS A 226 1.90 32.92 -5.99
C LYS A 226 2.41 31.61 -5.41
N ILE A 227 2.78 30.64 -6.25
CA ILE A 227 3.32 29.35 -5.81
C ILE A 227 4.78 29.54 -5.39
N GLU A 228 5.58 30.19 -6.23
CA GLU A 228 7.03 30.33 -6.00
C GLU A 228 7.36 31.22 -4.80
N HIS A 229 6.52 32.19 -4.49
CA HIS A 229 6.69 33.10 -3.35
C HIS A 229 5.97 32.64 -2.07
N ASP A 230 5.25 31.52 -2.10
CA ASP A 230 4.66 30.93 -0.90
C ASP A 230 5.71 30.15 -0.11
N TYR A 231 6.37 30.83 0.83
CA TYR A 231 7.44 30.24 1.61
C TYR A 231 6.97 29.08 2.50
N GLU A 232 5.72 29.08 2.98
CA GLU A 232 5.15 27.99 3.78
C GLU A 232 5.03 26.73 2.93
N LEU A 233 4.43 26.88 1.75
CA LEU A 233 4.26 25.79 0.78
C LEU A 233 5.61 25.23 0.32
N GLN A 234 6.59 26.09 -0.01
CA GLN A 234 7.91 25.64 -0.49
C GLN A 234 8.71 24.94 0.63
N ASN A 235 8.68 25.46 1.86
CA ASN A 235 9.35 24.82 2.98
C ASN A 235 8.72 23.47 3.33
N TRP A 236 7.39 23.38 3.26
CA TRP A 236 6.66 22.12 3.40
C TRP A 236 7.12 21.11 2.35
N ALA A 237 7.13 21.48 1.06
CA ALA A 237 7.59 20.61 -0.02
C ALA A 237 9.04 20.14 0.20
N ALA A 238 9.92 21.05 0.63
CA ALA A 238 11.32 20.75 0.87
C ALA A 238 11.53 19.77 2.04
N GLU A 239 10.77 19.86 3.14
CA GLU A 239 10.88 18.92 4.26
C GLU A 239 10.34 17.51 3.91
N LEU A 240 9.33 17.41 3.03
CA LEU A 240 8.82 16.11 2.56
C LEU A 240 9.89 15.27 1.86
N VAL A 241 10.73 15.88 1.03
CA VAL A 241 11.77 15.16 0.27
C VAL A 241 13.11 15.08 0.99
N ARG A 242 13.35 15.97 1.96
CA ARG A 242 14.64 16.03 2.68
C ARG A 242 14.95 14.68 3.32
N PRO A 243 16.21 14.20 3.24
CA PRO A 243 16.60 12.91 3.82
C PRO A 243 16.26 12.80 5.31
N ARG A 244 15.99 11.57 5.76
CA ARG A 244 15.59 11.30 7.16
C ARG A 244 16.72 11.62 8.14
N GLU A 245 17.95 11.39 7.71
CA GLU A 245 19.19 11.67 8.44
C GLU A 245 19.39 13.18 8.67
N GLU A 246 18.78 14.01 7.82
CA GLU A 246 18.79 15.48 7.90
C GLU A 246 17.51 16.04 8.57
N GLY A 247 16.67 15.17 9.15
CA GLY A 247 15.44 15.54 9.83
C GLY A 247 14.24 15.79 8.92
N GLY A 248 14.29 15.38 7.65
CA GLY A 248 13.13 15.33 6.76
C GLY A 248 12.40 13.99 6.78
N LEU A 249 11.44 13.80 5.86
CA LEU A 249 10.71 12.53 5.73
C LEU A 249 11.36 11.56 4.73
N GLY A 250 12.13 12.07 3.77
CA GLY A 250 12.74 11.30 2.69
C GLY A 250 11.69 10.57 1.84
N LEU A 251 10.60 11.25 1.47
CA LEU A 251 9.59 10.68 0.59
C LEU A 251 10.04 10.74 -0.88
N ASN A 252 9.90 9.62 -1.58
CA ASN A 252 10.10 9.56 -3.03
C ASN A 252 8.79 9.92 -3.75
N GLY A 253 8.91 10.40 -5.00
CA GLY A 253 7.75 10.68 -5.85
C GLY A 253 6.98 11.94 -5.47
N ILE A 254 7.57 12.87 -4.71
CA ILE A 254 6.98 14.19 -4.51
C ILE A 254 7.14 14.98 -5.81
N ALA A 255 6.02 15.35 -6.44
CA ALA A 255 6.03 16.14 -7.66
C ALA A 255 6.79 17.46 -7.47
N GLY A 256 7.69 17.80 -8.38
CA GLY A 256 8.58 18.97 -8.25
C GLY A 256 9.81 18.75 -7.35
N ASN A 257 9.97 17.56 -6.77
CA ASN A 257 11.15 17.15 -5.98
C ASN A 257 11.55 18.17 -4.91
N GLY A 258 10.57 18.62 -4.11
CA GLY A 258 10.78 19.56 -3.01
C GLY A 258 10.63 21.04 -3.37
N ARG A 259 10.32 21.36 -4.63
CA ARG A 259 9.98 22.73 -5.04
C ARG A 259 8.79 22.71 -5.99
N PHE A 260 7.71 23.42 -5.61
CA PHE A 260 6.56 23.57 -6.49
C PHE A 260 6.71 24.79 -7.39
N THR A 261 6.47 24.62 -8.69
CA THR A 261 6.45 25.68 -9.70
C THR A 261 5.11 25.76 -10.41
N HIS A 262 4.31 24.68 -10.37
CA HIS A 262 3.02 24.62 -11.05
C HIS A 262 1.96 23.94 -10.19
N VAL A 263 0.70 24.38 -10.38
CA VAL A 263 -0.49 23.87 -9.66
C VAL A 263 -0.58 22.35 -9.68
N GLU A 264 -0.26 21.73 -10.82
CA GLU A 264 -0.39 20.27 -11.02
C GLU A 264 0.45 19.45 -10.03
N GLN A 265 1.61 19.98 -9.61
CA GLN A 265 2.47 19.31 -8.64
C GLN A 265 1.82 19.30 -7.25
N ILE A 266 1.25 20.45 -6.84
CA ILE A 266 0.53 20.59 -5.56
C ILE A 266 -0.69 19.67 -5.56
N VAL A 267 -1.46 19.67 -6.65
CA VAL A 267 -2.64 18.81 -6.80
C VAL A 267 -2.26 17.35 -6.68
N SER A 268 -1.26 16.88 -7.42
CA SER A 268 -0.80 15.49 -7.36
C SER A 268 -0.45 15.05 -5.94
N VAL A 269 0.37 15.84 -5.22
CA VAL A 269 0.82 15.53 -3.86
C VAL A 269 -0.36 15.49 -2.88
N ILE A 270 -1.21 16.52 -2.86
CA ILE A 270 -2.32 16.61 -1.90
C ILE A 270 -3.39 15.55 -2.20
N SER A 271 -3.70 15.30 -3.48
CA SER A 271 -4.65 14.26 -3.85
C SER A 271 -4.18 12.86 -3.44
N ALA A 272 -2.89 12.56 -3.60
CA ALA A 272 -2.30 11.30 -3.13
C ALA A 272 -2.41 11.15 -1.60
N MET A 273 -2.11 12.20 -0.83
CA MET A 273 -2.22 12.20 0.63
C MET A 273 -3.67 12.01 1.10
N ILE A 274 -4.61 12.74 0.51
CA ILE A 274 -6.05 12.60 0.82
C ILE A 274 -6.55 11.21 0.46
N CYS A 275 -6.17 10.68 -0.71
CA CYS A 275 -6.53 9.33 -1.13
C CYS A 275 -5.99 8.27 -0.16
N THR A 276 -4.74 8.41 0.28
CA THR A 276 -4.11 7.52 1.25
C THR A 276 -4.88 7.49 2.57
N CYS A 277 -5.18 8.66 3.15
CA CYS A 277 -5.86 8.78 4.44
C CYS A 277 -7.33 8.36 4.40
N SER A 278 -7.95 8.32 3.22
CA SER A 278 -9.36 7.97 3.04
C SER A 278 -9.51 6.60 2.37
N VAL A 279 -9.43 6.55 1.04
CA VAL A 279 -9.66 5.35 0.21
C VAL A 279 -8.66 4.25 0.54
N GLY A 280 -7.36 4.57 0.61
CA GLY A 280 -6.30 3.59 0.87
C GLY A 280 -6.42 2.95 2.25
N HIS A 281 -6.59 3.75 3.29
CA HIS A 281 -6.84 3.27 4.64
C HIS A 281 -8.15 2.47 4.72
N ALA A 282 -9.26 2.98 4.17
CA ALA A 282 -10.55 2.29 4.23
C ALA A 282 -10.50 0.90 3.58
N ALA A 283 -9.90 0.78 2.40
CA ALA A 283 -9.78 -0.47 1.66
C ALA A 283 -8.87 -1.49 2.37
N SER A 284 -7.88 -1.04 3.15
CA SER A 284 -6.95 -1.91 3.89
C SER A 284 -7.39 -2.19 5.33
N ASN A 285 -8.32 -1.42 5.89
CA ASN A 285 -8.72 -1.55 7.29
C ASN A 285 -10.09 -2.22 7.49
N PHE A 286 -11.14 -1.72 6.83
CA PHE A 286 -12.51 -2.11 7.22
C PHE A 286 -12.91 -3.52 6.78
N MET A 287 -12.24 -4.08 5.76
CA MET A 287 -12.50 -5.44 5.27
C MET A 287 -11.78 -6.52 6.09
N GLN A 288 -10.96 -6.16 7.08
CA GLN A 288 -10.13 -7.14 7.80
C GLN A 288 -10.97 -8.21 8.53
N TYR A 289 -12.15 -7.86 9.05
CA TYR A 289 -12.96 -8.84 9.77
C TYR A 289 -13.47 -9.94 8.83
N ASP A 290 -14.08 -9.53 7.71
CA ASP A 290 -14.64 -10.43 6.69
C ASP A 290 -13.55 -11.25 5.98
N GLU A 291 -12.40 -10.61 5.68
CA GLU A 291 -11.34 -11.18 4.84
C GLU A 291 -10.16 -11.82 5.61
N LYS A 292 -10.05 -11.63 6.94
CA LYS A 292 -8.93 -12.15 7.74
C LYS A 292 -9.31 -12.82 9.04
N CYS A 293 -10.40 -12.39 9.67
CA CYS A 293 -10.73 -12.83 11.03
C CYS A 293 -11.84 -13.89 11.07
N GLN A 294 -12.82 -13.84 10.16
CA GLN A 294 -13.93 -14.81 10.18
C GLN A 294 -13.56 -16.17 9.57
N HIS A 295 -12.69 -16.20 8.56
CA HIS A 295 -12.32 -17.42 7.85
C HIS A 295 -10.81 -17.42 7.60
N CYS A 296 -10.01 -17.92 8.55
CA CYS A 296 -8.55 -18.01 8.39
C CYS A 296 -8.10 -18.79 7.13
N GLU A 297 -9.01 -19.54 6.50
CA GLU A 297 -8.78 -20.37 5.31
C GLU A 297 -9.19 -19.72 3.96
N SER A 298 -9.89 -18.57 3.94
CA SER A 298 -10.72 -18.16 2.78
C SER A 298 -10.04 -17.45 1.60
N ARG A 299 -8.84 -16.89 1.74
CA ARG A 299 -8.29 -15.94 0.73
C ARG A 299 -7.88 -16.54 -0.62
N VAL A 300 -7.88 -17.87 -0.76
CA VAL A 300 -7.47 -18.55 -2.00
C VAL A 300 -8.53 -19.61 -2.39
N ALA A 301 -9.81 -19.24 -2.25
CA ALA A 301 -10.93 -20.01 -2.78
C ALA A 301 -11.05 -19.80 -4.30
#